data_AF-F8VUI8-F1
#
_entry.id   AF-F8VUI8-F1
#
_cell.length_a   1.000
_cell.length_b   1.000
_cell.length_c   1.000
_cell.angle_alpha   90.00
_cell.angle_beta   90.00
_cell.angle_gamma   90.00
#
_symmetry.space_group_name_H-M   'P 1'
#
loop_
_entity.id
_entity.type
_entity.pdbx_description
1 polymer ?
#
loop_
_entity_poly.entity_id
_entity_poly.type
_entity_poly.pdbx_seq_one_letter_code
_entity_poly.pdbx_strand_id
1 'polypeptide(L)'
;MKMWLLVSHLVIISITTCLAEFTWYRRYGHGVSEEDKGFGPIFEEQPINTIYPEESLEGKVSLNCRARASPFPVYKWRMNNGDVD
;
A
#
# COMPACT_ATOMS: atom_id res chain seq x y z
N MET A 1 19.64 -55.80 -3.73
CA MET A 1 20.09 -54.62 -4.53
C MET A 1 18.93 -53.74 -4.99
N LYS A 2 17.81 -54.28 -5.54
CA LYS A 2 16.63 -53.49 -5.94
C LYS A 2 15.96 -52.69 -4.81
N MET A 3 15.89 -53.24 -3.59
CA MET A 3 15.25 -52.58 -2.43
C MET A 3 15.94 -51.28 -2.01
N TRP A 4 17.28 -51.25 -2.04
CA TRP A 4 18.06 -50.07 -1.65
C TRP A 4 17.97 -48.94 -2.68
N LEU A 5 17.81 -49.28 -3.96
CA LEU A 5 17.55 -48.31 -5.02
C LEU A 5 16.17 -47.67 -4.84
N LEU A 6 15.14 -48.45 -4.50
CA LEU A 6 13.80 -47.93 -4.22
C LEU A 6 13.79 -46.98 -3.01
N VAL A 7 14.46 -47.36 -1.91
CA VAL A 7 14.59 -46.51 -0.73
C VAL A 7 15.33 -45.21 -1.06
N SER A 8 16.41 -45.28 -1.85
CA SER A 8 17.14 -44.08 -2.29
C SER A 8 16.26 -43.16 -3.14
N HIS A 9 15.48 -43.70 -4.07
CA HIS A 9 14.56 -42.89 -4.88
C HIS A 9 13.47 -42.22 -4.04
N LEU A 10 12.90 -42.92 -3.05
CA LEU A 10 11.88 -42.35 -2.17
C LEU A 10 12.44 -41.19 -1.31
N VAL A 11 13.67 -41.32 -0.82
CA VAL A 11 14.34 -40.26 -0.05
C VAL A 11 14.62 -39.04 -0.93
N ILE A 12 15.10 -39.25 -2.17
CA ILE A 12 15.35 -38.14 -3.11
C ILE A 12 14.04 -37.42 -3.44
N ILE A 13 12.96 -38.16 -3.74
CA ILE A 13 11.66 -37.57 -4.05
C ILE A 13 11.16 -36.71 -2.87
N SER A 14 11.22 -37.24 -1.64
CA SER A 14 10.82 -36.52 -0.43
C SER A 14 11.61 -35.21 -0.23
N ILE A 15 12.92 -35.25 -0.46
CA ILE A 15 13.77 -34.05 -0.36
C ILE A 15 13.40 -33.03 -1.45
N THR A 16 13.18 -33.48 -2.68
CA THR A 16 12.83 -32.58 -3.79
C THR A 16 11.46 -31.91 -3.59
N THR A 17 10.46 -32.62 -3.06
CA THR A 17 9.15 -32.03 -2.77
C THR A 17 9.23 -31.04 -1.61
N CYS A 18 10.01 -31.34 -0.57
CA CYS A 18 10.20 -30.45 0.57
C CYS A 18 10.89 -29.12 0.17
N LEU A 19 11.92 -29.18 -0.69
CA LEU A 19 12.58 -27.99 -1.20
C LEU A 19 11.68 -27.19 -2.16
N ALA A 20 10.86 -27.85 -2.96
CA ALA A 20 9.89 -27.19 -3.82
C ALA A 20 8.87 -26.40 -3.01
N GLU A 21 8.32 -26.95 -1.93
CA GLU A 21 7.40 -26.25 -1.02
C GLU A 21 8.06 -25.07 -0.30
N PHE A 22 9.30 -25.24 0.19
CA PHE A 22 10.04 -24.16 0.84
C PHE A 22 10.32 -22.99 -0.09
N THR A 23 10.70 -23.27 -1.34
CA THR A 23 10.94 -22.23 -2.36
C THR A 23 9.63 -21.57 -2.82
N TRP A 24 8.53 -22.34 -2.92
CA TRP A 24 7.20 -21.81 -3.20
C TRP A 24 6.73 -20.87 -2.09
N TYR A 25 6.82 -21.28 -0.83
CA TYR A 25 6.43 -20.45 0.32
C TYR A 25 7.31 -19.21 0.45
N ARG A 26 8.62 -19.30 0.21
CA ARG A 26 9.49 -18.14 0.25
C ARG A 26 9.26 -17.15 -0.90
N ARG A 27 8.81 -17.63 -2.07
CA ARG A 27 8.55 -16.80 -3.26
C ARG A 27 7.13 -16.23 -3.30
N TYR A 28 6.13 -16.96 -2.81
CA TYR A 28 4.72 -16.60 -2.93
C TYR A 28 3.95 -16.58 -1.60
N GLY A 29 4.52 -17.14 -0.53
CA GLY A 29 3.92 -17.22 0.80
C GLY A 29 4.38 -16.13 1.78
N HIS A 30 5.35 -15.29 1.39
CA HIS A 30 5.61 -14.03 2.08
C HIS A 30 4.46 -13.08 1.74
N GLY A 31 3.36 -13.22 2.48
CA GLY A 31 2.19 -12.37 2.35
C GLY A 31 2.63 -10.91 2.34
N VAL A 32 2.16 -10.18 1.33
CA VAL A 32 2.19 -8.71 1.29
C VAL A 32 1.71 -8.26 2.67
N SER A 33 2.60 -7.62 3.44
CA SER A 33 2.22 -7.12 4.76
C SER A 33 0.99 -6.21 4.58
N GLU A 34 0.10 -6.10 5.58
CA GLU A 34 -1.05 -5.18 5.45
C GLU A 34 -0.59 -3.73 5.16
N GLU A 35 0.66 -3.41 5.49
CA GLU A 35 1.34 -2.15 5.16
C GLU A 35 1.73 -2.04 3.67
N ASP A 36 2.02 -3.17 3.01
CA ASP A 36 2.29 -3.26 1.57
C ASP A 36 1.00 -3.35 0.72
N LYS A 37 -0.16 -3.60 1.35
CA LYS A 37 -1.46 -3.47 0.69
C LYS A 37 -1.82 -2.00 0.65
N GLY A 38 -1.43 -1.34 -0.45
CA GLY A 38 -1.81 0.06 -0.70
C GLY A 38 -3.30 0.32 -0.46
N PHE A 39 -3.61 1.51 0.02
CA PHE A 39 -4.98 1.93 0.31
C PHE A 39 -5.26 3.31 -0.30
N GLY A 40 -6.50 3.51 -0.74
CA GLY A 40 -6.93 4.76 -1.36
C GLY A 40 -6.92 5.95 -0.38
N PRO A 41 -7.02 7.20 -0.87
CA PRO A 41 -7.00 8.38 -0.01
C PRO A 41 -8.14 8.41 1.00
N ILE A 42 -7.78 8.59 2.28
CA ILE A 42 -8.71 8.78 3.39
C ILE A 42 -8.40 10.14 4.01
N PHE A 43 -9.41 11.01 4.09
CA PHE A 43 -9.23 12.33 4.70
C PHE A 43 -8.94 12.22 6.19
N GLU A 44 -7.85 12.86 6.62
CA GLU A 44 -7.55 13.15 8.01
C GLU A 44 -8.03 14.56 8.38
N GLU A 45 -7.87 15.50 7.45
CA GLU A 45 -8.39 16.87 7.56
C GLU A 45 -9.08 17.27 6.25
N GLN A 46 -10.28 17.83 6.40
CA GLN A 46 -11.05 18.38 5.29
C GLN A 46 -11.08 19.90 5.38
N PRO A 47 -11.17 20.61 4.24
CA PRO A 47 -11.35 22.05 4.26
C PRO A 47 -12.66 22.39 4.95
N ILE A 48 -12.62 23.43 5.78
CA ILE A 48 -13.78 23.97 6.47
C ILE A 48 -14.13 25.34 5.92
N ASN A 49 -15.36 25.78 6.19
CA ASN A 49 -15.74 27.15 5.86
C ASN A 49 -14.91 28.14 6.68
N THR A 50 -14.21 29.04 6.00
CA THR A 50 -13.35 30.04 6.62
C THR A 50 -13.83 31.44 6.25
N ILE A 51 -14.01 32.30 7.25
CA ILE A 51 -14.30 33.72 7.06
C ILE A 51 -12.97 34.45 7.17
N TYR A 52 -12.58 35.15 6.11
CA TYR A 52 -11.38 35.99 6.12
C TYR A 52 -11.75 37.44 6.49
N PRO A 53 -11.17 38.01 7.56
CA PRO A 53 -11.43 39.41 7.92
C PRO A 53 -10.78 40.36 6.91
N GLU A 54 -11.52 41.36 6.43
CA GLU A 54 -11.00 42.34 5.48
C GLU A 54 -9.89 43.22 6.10
N GLU A 55 -9.87 43.35 7.43
CA GLU A 55 -8.86 44.11 8.17
C GLU A 55 -7.53 43.34 8.35
N SER A 56 -7.48 42.08 7.90
CA SER A 56 -6.29 41.25 8.04
C SER A 56 -5.15 41.76 7.16
N LEU A 57 -4.03 42.10 7.80
CA LEU A 57 -2.80 42.56 7.12
C LEU A 57 -2.08 41.44 6.36
N GLU A 58 -2.49 40.17 6.53
CA GLU A 58 -1.78 39.01 6.02
C GLU A 58 -1.95 38.80 4.50
N GLY A 59 -3.04 39.34 3.92
CA GLY A 59 -3.36 39.26 2.49
C GLY A 59 -3.50 37.84 1.93
N LYS A 60 -3.64 36.83 2.79
CA LYS A 60 -3.72 35.41 2.39
C LYS A 60 -4.66 34.64 3.31
N VAL A 61 -5.28 33.60 2.78
CA VAL A 61 -6.08 32.62 3.52
C VAL A 61 -5.54 31.22 3.24
N SER A 62 -5.51 30.37 4.26
CA SER A 62 -5.09 28.97 4.15
C SER A 62 -6.29 28.05 4.35
N LEU A 63 -6.48 27.10 3.43
CA LEU A 63 -7.48 26.05 3.54
C LEU A 63 -6.75 24.71 3.74
N ASN A 64 -6.99 24.08 4.89
CA ASN A 64 -6.32 22.83 5.23
C ASN A 64 -6.97 21.65 4.50
N CYS A 65 -6.14 20.76 3.95
CA CYS A 65 -6.57 19.47 3.41
C CYS A 65 -5.45 18.46 3.60
N ARG A 66 -5.75 17.34 4.25
CA ARG A 66 -4.80 16.26 4.50
C ARG A 66 -5.48 14.92 4.30
N ALA A 67 -4.90 14.08 3.46
CA ALA A 67 -5.32 12.71 3.25
C ALA A 67 -4.13 11.76 3.46
N ARG A 68 -4.41 10.61 4.06
CA ARG A 68 -3.49 9.48 4.11
C ARG A 68 -3.80 8.53 2.95
N ALA A 69 -2.78 8.07 2.26
CA ALA A 69 -2.88 7.08 1.19
C ALA A 69 -1.56 6.34 1.04
N SER A 70 -1.60 5.13 0.48
CA SER A 70 -0.41 4.40 0.03
C SER A 70 -0.69 3.88 -1.38
N PRO A 71 -0.02 4.42 -2.43
CA PRO A 71 1.02 5.45 -2.42
C PRO A 71 0.50 6.86 -2.02
N PHE A 72 1.42 7.82 -1.81
CA PHE A 72 1.09 9.18 -1.34
C PHE A 72 0.07 9.88 -2.27
N PRO A 73 -0.93 10.60 -1.72
CA PRO A 73 -1.99 11.17 -2.53
C PRO A 73 -1.58 12.42 -3.30
N VAL A 74 -2.33 12.71 -4.36
CA VAL A 74 -2.23 13.96 -5.13
C VAL A 74 -3.46 14.82 -4.84
N TYR A 75 -3.25 16.11 -4.63
CA TYR A 75 -4.31 17.07 -4.30
C TYR A 75 -4.71 17.90 -5.52
N LYS A 76 -6.00 18.21 -5.63
CA LYS A 76 -6.57 19.17 -6.58
C LYS A 76 -7.62 20.00 -5.88
N TRP A 77 -7.59 21.32 -6.08
CA TRP A 77 -8.57 22.24 -5.53
C TRP A 77 -9.58 22.64 -6.60
N ARG A 78 -10.84 22.83 -6.18
CA ARG A 78 -11.91 23.31 -7.05
C ARG A 78 -12.63 24.47 -6.39
N MET A 79 -12.97 25.47 -7.20
CA MET A 79 -13.75 26.64 -6.79
C MET A 79 -14.93 26.79 -7.75
N ASN A 80 -16.16 26.86 -7.22
CA ASN A 80 -17.38 27.01 -8.03
C ASN A 80 -17.46 26.03 -9.22
N ASN A 81 -17.15 24.76 -8.97
CA ASN A 81 -17.10 23.68 -9.97
C ASN A 81 -16.00 23.79 -11.04
N GLY A 82 -15.14 24.82 -11.01
CA GLY A 82 -13.93 24.91 -11.83
C GLY A 82 -12.71 24.38 -11.09
N ASP A 83 -11.76 23.81 -11.84
CA ASP A 83 -10.43 23.48 -11.32
C ASP A 83 -9.65 24.79 -11.04
N VAL A 84 -8.98 24.84 -9.90
CA VAL A 84 -8.03 25.90 -9.57
C VAL A 84 -6.66 25.41 -10.00
N ASP A 85 -6.15 25.96 -11.10
CA ASP A 85 -4.84 25.65 -11.68
C ASP A 85 -3.79 26.66 -11.19
#